data_AF-A0A0G1QR10-F1
#
_entry.id   AF-A0A0G1QR10-F1
#
_cell.length_a   1.000
_cell.length_b   1.000
_cell.length_c   1.000
_cell.angle_alpha   90.00
_cell.angle_beta   90.00
_cell.angle_gamma   90.00
#
_symmetry.space_group_name_H-M   'P 1'
#
loop_
_entity.id
_entity.type
_entity.pdbx_description
1 polymer ?
#
loop_
_entity_poly.entity_id
_entity_poly.type
_entity_poly.pdbx_seq_one_letter_code
_entity_poly.pdbx_strand_id
1 'polypeptide(L)'
;MSEIPKSVTEVKLSGSLIRERALGVVGLKAAEPTEPTMVLRGAAIREQGIKERFTYLRSIQNLAGKWGWSRLLSGENPDVSSGGVRLHEKRCIEKAGAEIDKSVVGFGVVKTDADYKGLAAKHPTKHYKFYHSFRDEQLGETYVAEVIKKAVEQGLSVSLKSFDHDFDGMNIYTYHFQQMEAIIREVYPRYKEAFYDAEHFLQGGIEDINPKHIGWVQEPIAAAGGRSHSGRMSIVGATLDSQGLSELGYSAGCREAGVRPDMPWLLTEEFDKELQERAASLHR
;
A
#
# COMPACT_ATOMS: atom_id res chain seq x y z
N MET A 1 29.11 38.01 12.34
CA MET A 1 27.75 37.86 11.79
C MET A 1 27.89 37.32 10.39
N SER A 2 27.79 36.00 10.20
CA SER A 2 27.92 35.36 8.90
C SER A 2 26.55 34.90 8.43
N GLU A 3 26.11 35.45 7.31
CA GLU A 3 24.85 35.12 6.64
C GLU A 3 24.91 33.68 6.11
N ILE A 4 23.90 32.89 6.46
CA ILE A 4 23.69 31.53 5.95
C ILE A 4 22.86 31.66 4.65
N PRO A 5 23.32 31.10 3.52
CA PRO A 5 22.53 31.13 2.30
C PRO A 5 21.30 30.23 2.43
N LYS A 6 20.12 30.81 2.18
CA LYS A 6 18.88 30.10 1.91
C LYS A 6 18.96 29.47 0.50
N SER A 7 19.03 28.15 0.40
CA SER A 7 18.39 27.39 -0.67
C SER A 7 18.67 25.90 -0.55
N VAL A 8 17.65 25.09 -0.26
CA VAL A 8 17.48 23.80 -0.92
C VAL A 8 16.03 23.72 -1.37
N THR A 9 15.90 23.55 -2.67
CA THR A 9 14.71 23.65 -3.51
C THR A 9 13.66 22.63 -3.11
N GLU A 10 12.43 23.11 -2.87
CA GLU A 10 11.20 22.30 -2.91
C GLU A 10 11.14 21.57 -4.26
N VAL A 11 11.37 20.25 -4.25
CA VAL A 11 10.98 19.40 -5.37
C VAL A 11 9.47 19.22 -5.26
N LYS A 12 8.72 20.12 -5.89
CA LYS A 12 7.29 19.92 -6.17
C LYS A 12 7.17 18.68 -7.06
N LEU A 13 6.73 17.57 -6.46
CA LEU A 13 6.24 16.39 -7.17
C LEU A 13 4.91 16.75 -7.84
N SER A 14 4.96 17.42 -9.00
CA SER A 14 3.81 17.57 -9.88
C SER A 14 3.74 16.35 -10.80
N GLY A 15 3.16 15.26 -10.31
CA GLY A 15 2.80 14.07 -11.08
C GLY A 15 1.55 14.26 -11.95
N SER A 16 1.17 15.50 -12.27
CA SER A 16 -0.07 15.85 -12.94
C SER A 16 0.21 16.76 -14.13
N LEU A 17 0.60 16.19 -15.29
CA LEU A 17 0.50 16.84 -16.61
C LEU A 17 0.79 15.90 -17.79
N ILE A 18 0.25 14.68 -17.82
CA ILE A 18 0.06 13.93 -19.08
C ILE A 18 -1.29 13.21 -19.09
N ARG A 19 -2.36 13.93 -18.80
CA ARG A 19 -3.71 13.61 -19.27
C ARG A 19 -4.36 14.92 -19.70
N GLU A 20 -4.90 14.92 -20.92
CA GLU A 20 -5.76 15.97 -21.49
C GLU A 20 -5.11 17.31 -21.88
N ARG A 21 -4.43 17.33 -23.03
CA ARG A 21 -4.40 18.51 -23.91
C ARG A 21 -4.16 18.16 -25.38
N ALA A 22 -4.90 17.17 -25.88
CA ALA A 22 -4.88 16.79 -27.29
C ALA A 22 -6.31 16.70 -27.85
N LEU A 23 -7.15 17.69 -27.58
CA LEU A 23 -8.39 17.91 -28.33
C LEU A 23 -8.53 19.41 -28.60
N GLY A 24 -8.02 19.80 -29.77
CA GLY A 24 -8.02 21.17 -30.29
C GLY A 24 -7.68 21.15 -31.78
N VAL A 25 -8.61 20.59 -32.56
CA VAL A 25 -8.90 20.82 -34.00
C VAL A 25 -7.73 21.28 -34.89
N VAL A 26 -7.15 20.37 -35.69
CA VAL A 26 -7.05 20.41 -37.18
C VAL A 26 -6.69 18.99 -37.64
N GLY A 27 -7.37 18.50 -38.68
CA GLY A 27 -7.37 17.09 -39.11
C GLY A 27 -5.99 16.48 -39.40
N LEU A 28 -5.61 15.52 -38.56
CA LEU A 28 -4.72 14.41 -38.87
C LEU A 28 -5.36 13.19 -38.21
N LYS A 29 -5.65 12.14 -38.98
CA LYS A 29 -6.06 10.84 -38.43
C LYS A 29 -5.00 10.44 -37.41
N ALA A 30 -5.35 10.42 -36.13
CA ALA A 30 -4.50 9.87 -35.09
C ALA A 30 -4.23 8.41 -35.47
N ALA A 31 -3.00 8.11 -35.88
CA ALA A 31 -2.59 6.74 -36.08
C ALA A 31 -2.78 6.02 -34.74
N GLU A 32 -3.62 4.99 -34.73
CA GLU A 32 -3.78 4.16 -33.54
C GLU A 32 -2.39 3.65 -33.14
N PRO A 33 -1.95 3.89 -31.89
CA PRO A 33 -0.66 3.43 -31.43
C PRO A 33 -0.63 1.91 -31.53
N THR A 34 0.29 1.38 -32.35
CA THR A 34 0.47 -0.06 -32.53
C THR A 34 0.92 -0.69 -31.21
N GLU A 35 0.46 -1.92 -30.92
CA GLU A 35 0.83 -2.71 -29.75
C GLU A 35 2.33 -2.66 -29.37
N PRO A 36 3.31 -2.79 -30.30
CA PRO A 36 4.73 -2.66 -29.98
C PRO A 36 5.11 -1.31 -29.35
N THR A 37 4.45 -0.21 -29.72
CA THR A 37 4.68 1.11 -29.13
C THR A 37 4.17 1.18 -27.69
N MET A 38 3.05 0.50 -27.38
CA MET A 38 2.53 0.40 -26.01
C MET A 38 3.39 -0.49 -25.13
N VAL A 39 3.88 -1.62 -25.67
CA VAL A 39 4.78 -2.54 -24.96
C VAL A 39 6.11 -1.84 -24.59
N LEU A 40 6.68 -1.06 -25.52
CA LEU A 40 7.90 -0.29 -25.28
C LEU A 40 7.69 0.81 -24.21
N ARG A 41 6.54 1.50 -24.22
CA ARG A 41 6.19 2.46 -23.16
C ARG A 41 6.03 1.78 -21.80
N GLY A 42 5.38 0.62 -21.75
CA GLY A 42 5.24 -0.17 -20.53
C GLY A 42 6.59 -0.63 -19.97
N ALA A 43 7.51 -1.08 -20.83
CA ALA A 43 8.85 -1.47 -20.42
C ALA A 43 9.66 -0.29 -19.85
N ALA A 44 9.61 0.88 -20.50
CA ALA A 44 10.29 2.08 -20.03
C ALA A 44 9.73 2.57 -18.68
N ILE A 45 8.40 2.53 -18.48
CA ILE A 45 7.76 2.87 -17.20
C ILE A 45 8.21 1.91 -16.10
N ARG A 46 8.27 0.60 -16.37
CA ARG A 46 8.76 -0.40 -15.41
C ARG A 46 10.21 -0.16 -15.03
N GLU A 47 11.09 0.08 -16.01
CA GLU A 47 12.50 0.35 -15.76
C GLU A 47 12.69 1.60 -14.89
N GLN A 48 11.94 2.66 -15.18
CA GLN A 48 11.94 3.88 -14.38
C GLN A 48 11.48 3.61 -12.94
N GLY A 49 10.38 2.85 -12.76
CA GLY A 49 9.90 2.46 -11.43
C GLY A 49 10.95 1.69 -10.63
N ILE A 50 11.65 0.73 -11.25
CA ILE A 50 12.75 -0.01 -10.61
C ILE A 50 13.86 0.95 -10.17
N LYS A 51 14.30 1.86 -11.03
CA LYS A 51 15.34 2.84 -10.71
C LYS A 51 14.95 3.75 -9.54
N GLU A 52 13.70 4.17 -9.48
CA GLU A 52 13.18 4.98 -8.38
C GLU A 52 13.16 4.21 -7.05
N ARG A 53 12.72 2.94 -7.08
CA ARG A 53 12.75 2.08 -5.87
C ARG A 53 14.17 1.82 -5.40
N PHE A 54 15.08 1.57 -6.34
CA PHE A 54 16.48 1.38 -5.99
C PHE A 54 17.14 2.66 -5.45
N THR A 55 16.81 3.82 -6.01
CA THR A 55 17.26 5.13 -5.49
C THR A 55 16.76 5.36 -4.07
N TYR A 56 15.49 5.02 -3.79
CA TYR A 56 14.93 5.06 -2.44
C TYR A 56 15.68 4.14 -1.48
N LEU A 57 15.95 2.88 -1.86
CA LEU A 57 16.74 1.96 -1.03
C LEU A 57 18.12 2.56 -0.73
N ARG A 58 18.82 3.12 -1.73
CA ARG A 58 20.09 3.83 -1.49
C ARG A 58 19.96 4.96 -0.48
N SER A 59 18.87 5.74 -0.52
CA SER A 59 18.67 6.84 0.43
C SER A 59 18.50 6.38 1.89
N ILE A 60 18.04 5.14 2.11
CA ILE A 60 17.83 4.56 3.44
C ILE A 60 18.93 3.54 3.83
N GLN A 61 20.00 3.40 3.04
CA GLN A 61 21.04 2.39 3.26
C GLN A 61 21.71 2.53 4.64
N ASN A 62 21.87 3.75 5.16
CA ASN A 62 22.43 3.95 6.50
C ASN A 62 21.55 3.36 7.60
N LEU A 63 20.21 3.42 7.45
CA LEU A 63 19.28 2.77 8.37
C LEU A 63 19.42 1.25 8.27
N ALA A 64 19.53 0.72 7.04
CA ALA A 64 19.76 -0.70 6.82
C ALA A 64 21.10 -1.17 7.41
N GLY A 65 22.14 -0.34 7.38
CA GLY A 65 23.43 -0.63 8.03
C GLY A 65 23.32 -0.78 9.55
N LYS A 66 22.34 -0.13 10.20
CA LYS A 66 22.05 -0.30 11.63
C LYS A 66 21.27 -1.58 11.92
N TRP A 67 20.34 -1.96 11.04
CA TRP A 67 19.29 -2.94 11.36
C TRP A 67 19.33 -4.25 10.56
N GLY A 68 20.00 -4.27 9.42
CA GLY A 68 19.77 -5.24 8.35
C GLY A 68 18.56 -4.85 7.50
N TRP A 69 18.62 -5.15 6.21
CA TRP A 69 17.55 -4.93 5.24
C TRP A 69 16.29 -5.72 5.56
N SER A 70 16.42 -7.01 5.93
CA SER A 70 15.28 -7.87 6.26
C SER A 70 14.41 -7.24 7.35
N ARG A 71 15.05 -6.84 8.45
CA ARG A 71 14.40 -6.22 9.60
C ARG A 71 13.85 -4.83 9.26
N LEU A 72 14.62 -4.03 8.51
CA LEU A 72 14.19 -2.69 8.11
C LEU A 72 12.90 -2.74 7.29
N LEU A 73 12.90 -3.54 6.22
CA LEU A 73 11.79 -3.59 5.26
C LEU A 73 10.58 -4.36 5.79
N SER A 74 10.75 -5.31 6.71
CA SER A 74 9.64 -6.03 7.35
C SER A 74 8.86 -5.18 8.35
N GLY A 75 9.45 -4.08 8.83
CA GLY A 75 8.90 -3.24 9.89
C GLY A 75 9.25 -3.70 11.31
N GLU A 76 10.08 -4.73 11.50
CA GLU A 76 10.43 -5.29 12.81
C GLU A 76 11.49 -4.47 13.56
N ASN A 77 11.39 -3.13 13.57
CA ASN A 77 12.42 -2.24 14.14
C ASN A 77 11.94 -1.54 15.43
N PRO A 78 12.29 -2.04 16.64
CA PRO A 78 11.76 -1.53 17.91
C PRO A 78 12.30 -0.16 18.32
N ASP A 79 13.40 0.29 17.72
CA ASP A 79 14.03 1.59 17.96
C ASP A 79 13.52 2.69 17.02
N VAL A 80 12.83 2.30 15.95
CA VAL A 80 11.90 3.23 15.30
C VAL A 80 10.71 3.15 16.24
N SER A 81 10.76 3.99 17.27
CA SER A 81 9.66 4.22 18.20
C SER A 81 9.05 5.52 17.70
N SER A 82 7.98 5.41 16.94
CA SER A 82 7.26 6.56 16.48
C SER A 82 6.32 7.03 17.57
N GLY A 83 5.93 8.30 17.54
CA GLY A 83 4.76 8.78 18.29
C GLY A 83 3.44 8.19 17.80
N GLY A 84 3.44 6.94 17.31
CA GLY A 84 2.31 6.22 16.78
C GLY A 84 1.33 5.85 17.89
N VAL A 85 0.03 6.00 17.60
CA VAL A 85 -1.03 5.57 18.50
C VAL A 85 -1.78 4.39 17.90
N ARG A 86 -2.04 3.40 18.76
CA ARG A 86 -2.86 2.26 18.43
C ARG A 86 -4.33 2.63 18.56
N LEU A 87 -5.11 2.43 17.50
CA LEU A 87 -6.55 2.64 17.55
C LEU A 87 -7.28 1.33 17.89
N HIS A 88 -8.44 1.43 18.54
CA HIS A 88 -9.28 0.28 18.85
C HIS A 88 -10.32 0.03 17.75
N GLU A 89 -10.31 -1.16 17.15
CA GLU A 89 -11.21 -1.53 16.05
C GLU A 89 -12.67 -1.35 16.45
N LYS A 90 -13.04 -1.90 17.61
CA LYS A 90 -14.41 -1.85 18.11
C LYS A 90 -14.91 -0.42 18.30
N ARG A 91 -14.08 0.49 18.82
CA ARG A 91 -14.45 1.91 19.02
C ARG A 91 -14.65 2.62 17.69
N CYS A 92 -13.80 2.36 16.70
CA CYS A 92 -13.95 2.93 15.36
C CYS A 92 -15.27 2.48 14.71
N ILE A 93 -15.61 1.19 14.83
CA ILE A 93 -16.84 0.61 14.28
C ILE A 93 -18.08 1.19 14.99
N GLU A 94 -18.07 1.26 16.33
CA GLU A 94 -19.16 1.84 17.12
C GLU A 94 -19.36 3.32 16.80
N LYS A 95 -18.27 4.09 16.69
CA LYS A 95 -18.30 5.52 16.32
C LYS A 95 -18.86 5.74 14.91
N ALA A 96 -18.66 4.79 14.00
CA ALA A 96 -19.27 4.82 12.66
C ALA A 96 -20.78 4.52 12.66
N GLY A 97 -21.35 4.06 13.80
CA GLY A 97 -22.71 3.54 13.86
C GLY A 97 -22.87 2.21 13.13
N ALA A 98 -21.77 1.46 12.93
CA ALA A 98 -21.75 0.20 12.22
C ALA A 98 -21.72 -1.00 13.20
N GLU A 99 -21.98 -2.20 12.69
CA GLU A 99 -21.94 -3.43 13.47
C GLU A 99 -20.73 -4.29 13.07
N ILE A 100 -20.24 -5.11 14.01
CA ILE A 100 -19.25 -6.15 13.70
C ILE A 100 -19.97 -7.35 13.07
N ASP A 101 -19.49 -7.83 11.93
CA ASP A 101 -19.94 -9.08 11.32
C ASP A 101 -19.29 -10.27 12.01
N LYS A 102 -20.03 -10.90 12.92
CA LYS A 102 -19.58 -12.09 13.66
C LYS A 102 -19.63 -13.38 12.83
N SER A 103 -20.23 -13.35 11.63
CA SER A 103 -20.36 -14.53 10.76
C SER A 103 -19.09 -14.79 9.90
N VAL A 104 -18.18 -13.82 9.88
CA VAL A 104 -16.91 -13.85 9.17
C VAL A 104 -15.77 -13.95 10.18
N VAL A 105 -14.91 -14.96 10.01
CA VAL A 105 -13.70 -15.08 10.82
C VAL A 105 -12.66 -14.08 10.29
N GLY A 106 -12.39 -13.03 11.05
CA GLY A 106 -11.44 -11.99 10.69
C GLY A 106 -11.26 -10.94 11.78
N PHE A 107 -10.34 -10.01 11.57
CA PHE A 107 -10.12 -8.88 12.47
C PHE A 107 -11.13 -7.78 12.17
N GLY A 108 -11.87 -7.31 13.18
CA GLY A 108 -12.73 -6.13 13.08
C GLY A 108 -13.60 -6.05 11.82
N VAL A 109 -14.17 -7.18 11.38
CA VAL A 109 -14.96 -7.22 10.14
C VAL A 109 -16.23 -6.42 10.35
N VAL A 110 -16.47 -5.43 9.51
CA VAL A 110 -17.67 -4.60 9.60
C VAL A 110 -18.78 -5.25 8.78
N LYS A 111 -19.98 -5.28 9.35
CA LYS A 111 -21.18 -5.72 8.67
C LYS A 111 -21.57 -4.70 7.61
N THR A 112 -21.51 -5.13 6.36
CA THR A 112 -21.89 -4.38 5.16
C THR A 112 -22.66 -5.31 4.21
N ASP A 113 -23.08 -4.80 3.05
CA ASP A 113 -23.74 -5.62 2.02
C ASP A 113 -22.77 -6.49 1.20
N ALA A 114 -21.46 -6.45 1.51
CA ALA A 114 -20.45 -7.23 0.81
C ALA A 114 -20.49 -8.72 1.19
N ASP A 115 -20.50 -9.61 0.18
CA ASP A 115 -20.31 -11.04 0.40
C ASP A 115 -18.82 -11.37 0.60
N TYR A 116 -18.34 -11.24 1.83
CA TYR A 116 -16.94 -11.52 2.19
C TYR A 116 -16.49 -12.92 1.79
N LYS A 117 -17.35 -13.94 1.93
CA LYS A 117 -17.00 -15.34 1.62
C LYS A 117 -16.90 -15.54 0.12
N GLY A 118 -17.86 -15.03 -0.65
CA GLY A 118 -17.82 -15.06 -2.10
C GLY A 118 -16.62 -14.29 -2.67
N LEU A 119 -16.31 -13.12 -2.10
CA LEU A 119 -15.14 -12.32 -2.47
C LEU A 119 -13.83 -13.07 -2.20
N ALA A 120 -13.68 -13.67 -1.01
CA ALA A 120 -12.49 -14.44 -0.67
C ALA A 120 -12.30 -15.66 -1.56
N ALA A 121 -13.38 -16.36 -1.91
CA ALA A 121 -13.34 -17.52 -2.79
C ALA A 121 -13.03 -17.14 -4.26
N LYS A 122 -13.64 -16.06 -4.76
CA LYS A 122 -13.51 -15.63 -6.16
C LYS A 122 -12.22 -14.84 -6.41
N HIS A 123 -11.76 -14.09 -5.41
CA HIS A 123 -10.65 -13.16 -5.53
C HIS A 123 -9.65 -13.27 -4.38
N PRO A 124 -9.11 -14.46 -4.06
CA PRO A 124 -8.27 -14.71 -2.89
C PRO A 124 -7.00 -13.85 -2.83
N THR A 125 -6.52 -13.36 -3.97
CA THR A 125 -5.33 -12.50 -4.05
C THR A 125 -5.65 -11.00 -4.20
N LYS A 126 -6.91 -10.61 -4.45
CA LYS A 126 -7.31 -9.20 -4.63
C LYS A 126 -7.90 -8.61 -3.35
N HIS A 127 -7.24 -8.91 -2.26
CA HIS A 127 -7.47 -8.28 -0.97
C HIS A 127 -6.37 -7.25 -0.75
N TYR A 128 -6.73 -6.07 -0.27
CA TYR A 128 -5.83 -4.92 -0.19
C TYR A 128 -5.84 -4.39 1.22
N LYS A 129 -4.67 -3.93 1.66
CA LYS A 129 -4.44 -3.37 2.99
C LYS A 129 -3.95 -1.93 2.85
N PHE A 130 -4.54 -1.03 3.61
CA PHE A 130 -4.13 0.36 3.79
C PHE A 130 -3.56 0.55 5.19
N TYR A 131 -2.31 0.98 5.27
CA TYR A 131 -1.56 1.30 6.47
C TYR A 131 -1.82 2.75 6.86
N HIS A 132 -1.99 3.03 8.14
CA HIS A 132 -2.20 4.39 8.64
C HIS A 132 -1.32 4.69 9.83
N SER A 133 -0.53 5.76 9.71
CA SER A 133 0.41 6.25 10.72
C SER A 133 -0.23 7.33 11.59
N PHE A 134 -1.07 6.92 12.55
CA PHE A 134 -1.77 7.84 13.45
C PHE A 134 -0.89 8.30 14.61
N ARG A 135 -1.01 9.57 15.01
CA ARG A 135 -0.45 10.12 16.26
C ARG A 135 -1.50 10.64 17.24
N ASP A 136 -2.72 10.86 16.75
CA ASP A 136 -3.84 11.34 17.56
C ASP A 136 -4.95 10.27 17.56
N GLU A 137 -5.22 9.70 18.72
CA GLU A 137 -6.16 8.58 18.86
C GLU A 137 -7.58 9.04 18.51
N GLN A 138 -8.01 10.20 19.01
CA GLN A 138 -9.38 10.67 18.86
C GLN A 138 -9.70 11.09 17.43
N LEU A 139 -8.79 11.83 16.78
CA LEU A 139 -8.92 12.20 15.39
C LEU A 139 -8.77 10.98 14.48
N GLY A 140 -7.85 10.06 14.80
CA GLY A 140 -7.66 8.81 14.09
C GLY A 140 -8.92 7.94 14.10
N GLU A 141 -9.52 7.72 15.28
CA GLU A 141 -10.80 7.00 15.39
C GLU A 141 -11.92 7.66 14.58
N THR A 142 -11.97 9.00 14.57
CA THR A 142 -13.01 9.75 13.85
C THR A 142 -12.82 9.65 12.33
N TYR A 143 -11.57 9.76 11.87
CA TYR A 143 -11.19 9.49 10.48
C TYR A 143 -11.62 8.07 10.05
N VAL A 144 -11.22 7.04 10.81
CA VAL A 144 -11.52 5.64 10.49
C VAL A 144 -13.04 5.41 10.51
N ALA A 145 -13.75 5.98 11.47
CA ALA A 145 -15.21 5.89 11.53
C ALA A 145 -15.89 6.50 10.29
N GLU A 146 -15.40 7.62 9.77
CA GLU A 146 -15.93 8.24 8.55
C GLU A 146 -15.65 7.39 7.30
N VAL A 147 -14.46 6.79 7.20
CA VAL A 147 -14.13 5.82 6.13
C VAL A 147 -15.07 4.62 6.19
N ILE A 148 -15.29 4.04 7.39
CA ILE A 148 -16.21 2.91 7.57
C ILE A 148 -17.62 3.29 7.16
N LYS A 149 -18.13 4.44 7.62
CA LYS A 149 -19.49 4.89 7.30
C LYS A 149 -19.71 4.96 5.78
N LYS A 150 -18.77 5.57 5.05
CA LYS A 150 -18.84 5.64 3.58
C LYS A 150 -18.73 4.27 2.90
N ALA A 151 -17.92 3.36 3.45
CA ALA A 151 -17.80 2.01 2.93
C ALA A 151 -19.10 1.21 3.14
N VAL A 152 -19.75 1.37 4.30
CA VAL A 152 -21.07 0.79 4.61
C VAL A 152 -22.13 1.32 3.65
N GLU A 153 -22.20 2.65 3.46
CA GLU A 153 -23.14 3.31 2.53
C GLU A 153 -23.01 2.82 1.08
N GLN A 154 -21.80 2.39 0.68
CA GLN A 154 -21.50 1.86 -0.65
C GLN A 154 -21.52 0.33 -0.74
N GLY A 155 -21.84 -0.38 0.36
CA GLY A 155 -21.85 -1.84 0.40
C GLY A 155 -20.48 -2.50 0.19
N LEU A 156 -19.39 -1.80 0.54
CA LEU A 156 -18.02 -2.29 0.34
C LEU A 156 -17.59 -3.21 1.47
N SER A 157 -16.70 -4.16 1.17
CA SER A 157 -16.01 -4.93 2.21
C SER A 157 -15.02 -4.05 2.97
N VAL A 158 -15.06 -4.13 4.29
CA VAL A 158 -14.13 -3.43 5.18
C VAL A 158 -13.86 -4.25 6.44
N SER A 159 -12.59 -4.53 6.70
CA SER A 159 -12.15 -5.15 7.95
C SER A 159 -10.98 -4.38 8.53
N LEU A 160 -10.85 -4.41 9.85
CA LEU A 160 -9.90 -3.57 10.59
C LEU A 160 -8.93 -4.45 11.36
N LYS A 161 -7.66 -4.07 11.37
CA LYS A 161 -6.67 -4.70 12.24
C LYS A 161 -5.77 -3.67 12.87
N SER A 162 -5.81 -3.62 14.18
CA SER A 162 -4.92 -2.82 15.00
C SER A 162 -3.64 -3.61 15.27
N PHE A 163 -2.49 -2.97 15.10
CA PHE A 163 -1.18 -3.50 15.47
C PHE A 163 -0.45 -2.49 16.34
N ASP A 164 0.54 -2.99 17.07
CA ASP A 164 1.45 -2.19 17.88
C ASP A 164 2.76 -1.96 17.12
N HIS A 165 2.66 -1.50 15.86
CA HIS A 165 3.80 -1.02 15.10
C HIS A 165 3.57 0.44 14.73
N ASP A 166 4.68 1.17 14.62
CA ASP A 166 4.73 2.59 14.31
C ASP A 166 3.72 3.03 13.24
N PHE A 167 3.80 2.42 12.04
CA PHE A 167 3.00 2.79 10.87
C PHE A 167 1.75 1.91 10.66
N ASP A 168 1.41 1.04 11.62
CA ASP A 168 0.26 0.11 11.58
C ASP A 168 -0.79 0.45 12.69
N GLY A 169 -0.92 1.71 13.11
CA GLY A 169 -1.82 2.11 14.19
C GLY A 169 -3.29 1.69 13.96
N MET A 170 -3.72 1.70 12.70
CA MET A 170 -4.88 0.93 12.21
C MET A 170 -4.70 0.55 10.75
N ASN A 171 -4.98 -0.70 10.43
CA ASN A 171 -5.02 -1.18 9.07
C ASN A 171 -6.45 -1.37 8.59
N ILE A 172 -6.73 -0.89 7.38
CA ILE A 172 -8.01 -1.05 6.71
C ILE A 172 -7.84 -2.04 5.57
N TYR A 173 -8.66 -3.08 5.57
CA TYR A 173 -8.63 -4.14 4.58
C TYR A 173 -9.90 -4.14 3.74
N THR A 174 -9.77 -4.38 2.44
CA THR A 174 -10.91 -4.41 1.51
C THR A 174 -10.62 -5.27 0.28
N TYR A 175 -11.68 -5.71 -0.41
CA TYR A 175 -11.60 -6.24 -1.77
C TYR A 175 -11.88 -5.16 -2.84
N HIS A 176 -12.29 -3.96 -2.44
CA HIS A 176 -12.74 -2.87 -3.30
C HIS A 176 -11.71 -1.73 -3.33
N PHE A 177 -10.51 -2.01 -3.85
CA PHE A 177 -9.36 -1.10 -3.80
C PHE A 177 -9.69 0.32 -4.29
N GLN A 178 -10.23 0.45 -5.51
CA GLN A 178 -10.46 1.76 -6.13
C GLN A 178 -11.49 2.60 -5.36
N GLN A 179 -12.55 1.95 -4.88
CA GLN A 179 -13.60 2.62 -4.10
C GLN A 179 -13.09 3.04 -2.73
N MET A 180 -12.32 2.19 -2.05
CA MET A 180 -11.72 2.51 -0.76
C MET A 180 -10.67 3.62 -0.90
N GLU A 181 -9.83 3.58 -1.93
CA GLU A 181 -8.88 4.66 -2.25
C GLU A 181 -9.61 5.99 -2.45
N ALA A 182 -10.73 6.00 -3.19
CA ALA A 182 -11.55 7.19 -3.38
C ALA A 182 -12.13 7.73 -2.07
N ILE A 183 -12.65 6.86 -1.19
CA ILE A 183 -13.14 7.24 0.14
C ILE A 183 -11.99 7.85 0.97
N ILE A 184 -10.82 7.20 0.99
CA ILE A 184 -9.66 7.66 1.74
C ILE A 184 -9.19 9.04 1.24
N ARG A 185 -9.12 9.26 -0.08
CA ARG A 185 -8.81 10.58 -0.70
C ARG A 185 -9.82 11.66 -0.33
N GLU A 186 -11.10 11.30 -0.26
CA GLU A 186 -12.16 12.24 0.11
C GLU A 186 -12.09 12.66 1.58
N VAL A 187 -11.78 11.71 2.48
CA VAL A 187 -11.80 11.91 3.93
C VAL A 187 -10.50 12.53 4.44
N TYR A 188 -9.34 12.07 3.95
CA TYR A 188 -8.01 12.44 4.43
C TYR A 188 -7.76 13.95 4.61
N PRO A 189 -8.16 14.85 3.69
CA PRO A 189 -7.87 16.28 3.82
C PRO A 189 -8.41 16.93 5.11
N ARG A 190 -9.48 16.38 5.70
CA ARG A 190 -10.09 16.86 6.95
C ARG A 190 -9.32 16.45 8.21
N TYR A 191 -8.44 15.45 8.11
CA TYR A 191 -7.81 14.79 9.25
C TYR A 191 -6.29 14.71 9.14
N LYS A 192 -5.64 15.57 8.33
CA LYS A 192 -4.18 15.55 8.16
C LYS A 192 -3.42 15.61 9.50
N GLU A 193 -3.99 16.31 10.48
CA GLU A 193 -3.40 16.45 11.82
C GLU A 193 -3.41 15.17 12.66
N ALA A 194 -4.26 14.18 12.30
CA ALA A 194 -4.33 12.88 12.96
C ALA A 194 -3.08 12.02 12.70
N PHE A 195 -2.32 12.33 11.65
CA PHE A 195 -1.21 11.54 11.16
C PHE A 195 0.14 12.13 11.56
N TYR A 196 1.16 11.27 11.62
CA TYR A 196 2.56 11.69 11.65
C TYR A 196 3.31 11.09 10.46
N ASP A 197 4.48 11.65 10.15
CA ASP A 197 5.34 11.15 9.09
C ASP A 197 6.06 9.86 9.53
N ALA A 198 5.64 8.72 8.98
CA ALA A 198 6.33 7.44 9.10
C ALA A 198 6.87 6.95 7.75
N GLU A 199 7.94 6.17 7.75
CA GLU A 199 8.38 5.51 6.52
C GLU A 199 7.51 4.28 6.22
N HIS A 200 6.79 4.31 5.11
CA HIS A 200 6.04 3.18 4.57
C HIS A 200 6.90 2.42 3.54
N PHE A 201 7.86 1.63 4.03
CA PHE A 201 8.85 0.97 3.17
C PHE A 201 8.17 0.12 2.07
N LEU A 202 8.48 0.47 0.81
CA LEU A 202 8.06 -0.29 -0.37
C LEU A 202 6.53 -0.50 -0.47
N GLN A 203 5.75 0.43 0.06
CA GLN A 203 4.29 0.48 -0.09
C GLN A 203 3.88 1.40 -1.24
N GLY A 204 2.69 1.18 -1.79
CA GLY A 204 2.09 2.06 -2.79
C GLY A 204 1.59 3.35 -2.15
N GLY A 205 1.76 4.47 -2.84
CA GLY A 205 1.16 5.75 -2.46
C GLY A 205 -0.24 5.92 -3.04
N ILE A 206 -0.98 6.89 -2.49
CA ILE A 206 -2.26 7.36 -3.01
C ILE A 206 -2.05 8.81 -3.48
N GLU A 207 -2.56 9.14 -4.67
CA GLU A 207 -2.46 10.51 -5.20
C GLU A 207 -3.10 11.53 -4.23
N ASP A 208 -2.45 12.68 -4.05
CA ASP A 208 -2.82 13.76 -3.12
C ASP A 208 -2.76 13.42 -1.61
N ILE A 209 -2.26 12.23 -1.26
CA ILE A 209 -2.03 11.83 0.13
C ILE A 209 -0.52 11.77 0.39
N ASN A 210 -0.11 12.20 1.59
CA ASN A 210 1.28 12.07 1.99
C ASN A 210 1.63 10.57 2.11
N PRO A 211 2.58 10.05 1.32
CA PRO A 211 2.95 8.62 1.36
C PRO A 211 3.55 8.20 2.71
N LYS A 212 3.90 9.16 3.57
CA LYS A 212 4.33 8.91 4.95
C LYS A 212 3.19 8.75 5.96
N HIS A 213 1.96 9.10 5.57
CA HIS A 213 0.78 8.98 6.41
C HIS A 213 0.02 7.70 6.10
N ILE A 214 -0.14 7.40 4.80
CA ILE A 214 -0.92 6.26 4.31
C ILE A 214 -0.18 5.59 3.16
N GLY A 215 0.03 4.29 3.30
CA GLY A 215 0.52 3.42 2.23
C GLY A 215 -0.43 2.25 1.99
N TRP A 216 -0.35 1.60 0.84
CA TRP A 216 -1.20 0.45 0.53
C TRP A 216 -0.45 -0.67 -0.15
N VAL A 217 -1.01 -1.88 -0.04
CA VAL A 217 -0.49 -3.10 -0.65
C VAL A 217 -1.59 -4.06 -1.08
N GLN A 218 -1.29 -4.92 -2.04
CA GLN A 218 -2.04 -6.14 -2.28
C GLN A 218 -1.60 -7.19 -1.24
N GLU A 219 -2.53 -7.75 -0.47
CA GLU A 219 -2.28 -8.75 0.57
C GLU A 219 -3.22 -9.96 0.40
N PRO A 220 -2.79 -11.01 -0.31
CA PRO A 220 -3.59 -12.21 -0.49
C PRO A 220 -4.03 -12.83 0.84
N ILE A 221 -5.20 -13.48 0.84
CA ILE A 221 -5.68 -14.17 2.04
C ILE A 221 -4.72 -15.31 2.42
N ALA A 222 -4.54 -15.51 3.73
CA ALA A 222 -3.66 -16.56 4.25
C ALA A 222 -4.04 -17.96 3.73
N ALA A 223 -5.33 -18.22 3.52
CA ALA A 223 -5.82 -19.49 3.00
C ALA A 223 -5.28 -19.84 1.60
N ALA A 224 -4.93 -18.84 0.77
CA ALA A 224 -4.31 -19.05 -0.54
C ALA A 224 -2.82 -19.44 -0.44
N GLY A 225 -2.26 -19.52 0.78
CA GLY A 225 -0.82 -19.65 1.00
C GLY A 225 -0.06 -18.34 0.80
N GLY A 226 -0.76 -17.22 0.76
CA GLY A 226 -0.17 -15.89 0.66
C GLY A 226 0.62 -15.51 1.91
N ARG A 227 1.75 -14.83 1.70
CA ARG A 227 2.50 -14.16 2.78
C ARG A 227 1.97 -12.74 2.94
N SER A 228 2.02 -12.22 4.17
CA SER A 228 1.77 -10.79 4.43
C SER A 228 2.76 -9.92 3.65
N HIS A 229 2.48 -8.62 3.56
CA HIS A 229 3.46 -7.67 3.02
C HIS A 229 4.78 -7.71 3.80
N SER A 230 4.73 -7.62 5.13
CA SER A 230 5.93 -7.69 5.98
C SER A 230 6.75 -8.97 5.74
N GLY A 231 6.09 -10.12 5.58
CA GLY A 231 6.75 -11.38 5.27
C GLY A 231 7.41 -11.39 3.89
N ARG A 232 6.79 -10.77 2.88
CA ARG A 232 7.41 -10.61 1.55
C ARG A 232 8.59 -9.64 1.59
N MET A 233 8.48 -8.53 2.32
CA MET A 233 9.56 -7.56 2.46
C MET A 233 10.74 -8.10 3.27
N SER A 234 10.49 -8.97 4.24
CA SER A 234 11.55 -9.71 4.94
C SER A 234 12.38 -10.56 3.97
N ILE A 235 11.74 -11.21 2.98
CA ILE A 235 12.45 -11.99 1.94
C ILE A 235 13.29 -11.06 1.07
N VAL A 236 12.71 -9.98 0.55
CA VAL A 236 13.46 -8.99 -0.25
C VAL A 236 14.68 -8.49 0.53
N GLY A 237 14.49 -8.14 1.80
CA GLY A 237 15.56 -7.66 2.65
C GLY A 237 16.61 -8.73 2.96
N ALA A 238 16.23 -9.98 3.21
CA ALA A 238 17.18 -11.08 3.41
C ALA A 238 18.06 -11.33 2.17
N THR A 239 17.49 -11.20 0.97
CA THR A 239 18.26 -11.24 -0.27
C THR A 239 19.26 -10.07 -0.35
N LEU A 240 18.84 -8.86 0.04
CA LEU A 240 19.74 -7.69 0.07
C LEU A 240 20.82 -7.78 1.15
N ASP A 241 20.52 -8.39 2.31
CA ASP A 241 21.49 -8.64 3.37
C ASP A 241 22.58 -9.62 2.91
N SER A 242 22.21 -10.64 2.14
CA SER A 242 23.15 -11.65 1.64
C SER A 242 23.92 -11.23 0.39
N GLN A 243 23.30 -10.49 -0.53
CA GLN A 243 23.89 -10.12 -1.83
C GLN A 243 24.38 -8.68 -1.90
N GLY A 244 24.07 -7.86 -0.89
CA GLY A 244 24.31 -6.43 -0.89
C GLY A 244 23.30 -5.64 -1.74
N LEU A 245 23.28 -4.33 -1.55
CA LEU A 245 22.39 -3.43 -2.28
C LEU A 245 22.85 -3.24 -3.73
N SER A 246 22.22 -3.96 -4.65
CA SER A 246 22.39 -3.82 -6.11
C SER A 246 21.03 -3.95 -6.82
N GLU A 247 20.90 -3.43 -8.05
CA GLU A 247 19.66 -3.59 -8.84
C GLU A 247 19.34 -5.06 -9.09
N LEU A 248 20.37 -5.88 -9.34
CA LEU A 248 20.24 -7.32 -9.51
C LEU A 248 19.77 -8.00 -8.22
N GLY A 249 20.38 -7.68 -7.08
CA GLY A 249 19.99 -8.22 -5.77
C GLY A 249 18.56 -7.84 -5.37
N TYR A 250 18.18 -6.57 -5.58
CA TYR A 250 16.81 -6.11 -5.36
C TYR A 250 15.80 -6.84 -6.25
N SER A 251 16.09 -6.94 -7.55
CA SER A 251 15.21 -7.63 -8.49
C SER A 251 15.11 -9.14 -8.21
N ALA A 252 16.19 -9.77 -7.75
CA ALA A 252 16.20 -11.16 -7.31
C ALA A 252 15.33 -11.35 -6.05
N GLY A 253 15.47 -10.47 -5.06
CA GLY A 253 14.66 -10.51 -3.84
C GLY A 253 13.17 -10.30 -4.10
N CYS A 254 12.82 -9.35 -4.98
CA CYS A 254 11.43 -9.15 -5.40
C CYS A 254 10.85 -10.40 -6.07
N ARG A 255 11.63 -11.06 -6.93
CA ARG A 255 11.22 -12.31 -7.58
C ARG A 255 10.99 -13.43 -6.58
N GLU A 256 11.89 -13.61 -5.62
CA GLU A 256 11.78 -14.63 -4.56
C GLU A 256 10.56 -14.36 -3.65
N ALA A 257 10.26 -13.10 -3.40
CA ALA A 257 9.09 -12.68 -2.64
C ALA A 257 7.77 -12.72 -3.45
N GLY A 258 7.83 -12.99 -4.76
CA GLY A 258 6.66 -13.01 -5.65
C GLY A 258 6.04 -11.62 -5.89
N VAL A 259 6.86 -10.57 -5.80
CA VAL A 259 6.43 -9.16 -5.99
C VAL A 259 7.13 -8.50 -7.17
N ARG A 260 6.50 -7.44 -7.65
CA ARG A 260 7.03 -6.65 -8.77
C ARG A 260 8.17 -5.74 -8.31
N PRO A 261 9.33 -5.72 -8.98
CA PRO A 261 10.42 -4.82 -8.59
C PRO A 261 10.11 -3.33 -8.85
N ASP A 262 9.26 -3.03 -9.84
CA ASP A 262 8.78 -1.68 -10.13
C ASP A 262 7.68 -1.22 -9.13
N MET A 263 6.91 -2.16 -8.59
CA MET A 263 5.80 -1.91 -7.67
C MET A 263 5.73 -3.01 -6.59
N PRO A 264 6.67 -3.03 -5.62
CA PRO A 264 6.85 -4.15 -4.67
C PRO A 264 5.68 -4.40 -3.72
N TRP A 265 4.71 -3.49 -3.68
CA TRP A 265 3.43 -3.66 -3.01
C TRP A 265 2.41 -4.54 -3.78
N LEU A 266 2.71 -4.89 -5.03
CA LEU A 266 1.91 -5.75 -5.89
C LEU A 266 2.60 -7.09 -6.15
N LEU A 267 1.79 -8.14 -6.31
CA LEU A 267 2.27 -9.44 -6.77
C LEU A 267 2.67 -9.40 -8.25
N THR A 268 3.57 -10.30 -8.66
CA THR A 268 3.74 -10.59 -10.09
C THR A 268 2.54 -11.35 -10.63
N GLU A 269 2.31 -11.31 -11.94
CA GLU A 269 1.19 -12.03 -12.57
C GLU A 269 1.32 -13.55 -12.39
N GLU A 270 2.56 -14.06 -12.48
CA GLU A 270 2.85 -15.48 -12.29
C GLU A 270 2.49 -15.94 -10.88
N PHE A 271 2.94 -15.19 -9.86
CA PHE A 271 2.69 -15.55 -8.47
C PHE A 271 1.21 -15.35 -8.08
N ASP A 272 0.56 -14.32 -8.62
CA ASP A 272 -0.90 -14.12 -8.49
C ASP A 272 -1.65 -15.35 -9.02
N LYS A 273 -1.27 -15.86 -10.19
CA LYS A 273 -1.88 -17.05 -10.80
C LYS A 273 -1.63 -18.32 -9.97
N GLU A 274 -0.42 -18.53 -9.49
CA GLU A 274 -0.08 -19.68 -8.63
C GLU A 274 -0.94 -19.71 -7.35
N LEU A 275 -1.10 -18.56 -6.69
CA LEU A 275 -1.92 -18.45 -5.48
C LEU A 275 -3.41 -18.68 -5.77
N GLN A 276 -3.90 -18.19 -6.92
CA GLN A 276 -5.28 -18.43 -7.37
C GLN A 276 -5.54 -19.91 -7.63
N GLU A 277 -4.62 -20.60 -8.31
CA GLU A 277 -4.72 -22.04 -8.58
C GLU A 277 -4.67 -22.88 -7.29
N ARG A 278 -3.83 -22.47 -6.34
CA ARG A 278 -3.75 -23.09 -5.00
C ARG A 278 -5.03 -22.88 -4.20
N ALA A 279 -5.60 -21.68 -4.19
CA ALA A 279 -6.87 -21.45 -3.52
C ALA A 279 -8.00 -22.31 -4.14
N ALA A 280 -8.04 -22.41 -5.46
CA ALA A 280 -9.02 -23.22 -6.18
C ALA A 280 -8.85 -24.74 -5.95
N SER A 281 -7.66 -25.22 -5.57
CA SER A 281 -7.45 -26.64 -5.24
C SER A 281 -7.90 -27.00 -3.82
N LEU A 282 -7.94 -26.05 -2.89
CA LEU A 282 -8.41 -26.27 -1.52
C LEU A 282 -9.94 -26.40 -1.40
N HIS A 283 -10.67 -26.02 -2.45
CA HIS A 283 -12.13 -26.05 -2.50
C HIS A 283 -12.70 -27.16 -3.40
N ARG A 284 -11.84 -28.06 -3.90
CA ARG A 284 -12.21 -29.29 -4.63
C ARG A 284 -12.15 -30.49 -3.71
#